data_AF-A0A2X3GUH9-F1
#
_entry.id   AF-A0A2X3GUH9-F1
#
_cell.length_a   1.000
_cell.length_b   1.000
_cell.length_c   1.000
_cell.angle_alpha   90.00
_cell.angle_beta   90.00
_cell.angle_gamma   90.00
#
_symmetry.space_group_name_H-M   'P 1'
#
loop_
_entity.id
_entity.type
_entity.pdbx_description
1 polymer ?
#
loop_
_entity_poly.entity_id
_entity_poly.type
_entity_poly.pdbx_seq_one_letter_code
_entity_poly.pdbx_strand_id
1 'polypeptide(L)'
;MTTIATATLPKNVQYPQYDRSQLRSRIVHFGFGAFHRAHQALLTDRVLNNVGGDWGICEISLFSGDTLMSQLREQDHLFTVLEKGADGNQPIVIGAVHECLNARLDSLAAIIEKFCEPQVAIVSLTITEKGYCIDPATGKLDPTHPRIIHDLENPTLPQSAPGILVEALARRRERGLPPFTVLSCDNIPDNGHVVKNAVLGMAEKRSPALADWIADNVSFPGTMVDRIVPAATPESLAEIATVLGGRRSLRHQLRTLHSVGGRRSLCRRATRLGDGGRADDR
;
A
#
# COMPACT_ATOMS: atom_id res chain seq x y z
N MET A 1 -10.70 -26.41 -5.49
CA MET A 1 -11.65 -25.59 -4.71
C MET A 1 -12.22 -24.52 -5.62
N THR A 2 -13.50 -24.15 -5.50
CA THR A 2 -14.10 -23.07 -6.30
C THR A 2 -13.73 -21.71 -5.71
N THR A 3 -12.94 -20.94 -6.45
CA THR A 3 -12.39 -19.62 -6.09
C THR A 3 -13.05 -18.51 -6.92
N ILE A 4 -12.79 -17.23 -6.62
CA ILE A 4 -13.24 -16.11 -7.49
C ILE A 4 -12.73 -16.32 -8.92
N ALA A 5 -11.47 -16.76 -9.06
CA ALA A 5 -10.81 -16.98 -10.34
C ALA A 5 -11.43 -18.11 -11.19
N THR A 6 -12.09 -19.08 -10.57
CA THR A 6 -12.62 -20.29 -11.24
C THR A 6 -14.14 -20.36 -11.25
N ALA A 7 -14.81 -19.44 -10.55
CA ALA A 7 -16.24 -19.37 -10.40
C ALA A 7 -16.92 -18.59 -11.53
N THR A 8 -17.98 -19.15 -12.12
CA THR A 8 -18.98 -18.34 -12.85
C THR A 8 -19.77 -17.52 -11.83
N LEU A 9 -19.60 -16.20 -11.79
CA LEU A 9 -20.35 -15.29 -10.91
C LEU A 9 -21.57 -14.68 -11.64
N PRO A 10 -22.52 -14.07 -10.91
CA PRO A 10 -23.66 -13.38 -11.52
C PRO A 10 -23.25 -12.33 -12.55
N LYS A 11 -24.09 -12.10 -13.57
CA LYS A 11 -23.78 -11.21 -14.71
C LYS A 11 -23.50 -9.75 -14.33
N ASN A 12 -24.00 -9.29 -13.18
CA ASN A 12 -23.78 -7.94 -12.69
C ASN A 12 -22.43 -7.76 -11.97
N VAL A 13 -21.65 -8.83 -11.77
CA VAL A 13 -20.31 -8.73 -11.20
C VAL A 13 -19.33 -8.20 -12.26
N GLN A 14 -18.67 -7.10 -11.93
CA GLN A 14 -17.62 -6.54 -12.77
C GLN A 14 -16.31 -7.31 -12.53
N TYR A 15 -15.59 -7.58 -13.62
CA TYR A 15 -14.30 -8.27 -13.61
C TYR A 15 -13.21 -7.39 -14.20
N PRO A 16 -11.93 -7.66 -13.87
CA PRO A 16 -10.79 -7.09 -14.61
C PRO A 16 -10.90 -7.41 -16.11
N GLN A 17 -10.77 -6.39 -16.95
CA GLN A 17 -10.78 -6.48 -18.42
C GLN A 17 -9.38 -6.39 -19.02
N TYR A 18 -8.36 -6.14 -18.20
CA TYR A 18 -6.95 -6.12 -18.58
C TYR A 18 -6.27 -7.47 -18.36
N ASP A 19 -5.17 -7.72 -19.09
CA ASP A 19 -4.37 -8.93 -18.95
C ASP A 19 -3.53 -8.89 -17.66
N ARG A 20 -3.99 -9.63 -16.64
CA ARG A 20 -3.31 -9.73 -15.34
C ARG A 20 -1.94 -10.37 -15.43
N SER A 21 -1.65 -11.18 -16.46
CA SER A 21 -0.34 -11.81 -16.64
C SER A 21 0.76 -10.80 -17.02
N GLN A 22 0.38 -9.61 -17.48
CA GLN A 22 1.32 -8.53 -17.77
C GLN A 22 1.72 -7.72 -16.54
N LEU A 23 1.01 -7.87 -15.41
CA LEU A 23 1.26 -7.06 -14.23
C LEU A 23 2.67 -7.27 -13.69
N ARG A 24 3.30 -6.18 -13.28
CA ARG A 24 4.54 -6.15 -12.54
C ARG A 24 4.31 -5.45 -11.21
N SER A 25 5.02 -5.88 -10.17
CA SER A 25 4.98 -5.24 -8.85
C SER A 25 5.66 -3.86 -8.90
N ARG A 26 4.99 -2.87 -9.49
CA ARG A 26 5.44 -1.47 -9.58
C ARG A 26 5.06 -0.68 -8.33
N ILE A 27 4.01 -1.13 -7.65
CA ILE A 27 3.58 -0.64 -6.34
C ILE A 27 3.80 -1.75 -5.33
N VAL A 28 4.49 -1.44 -4.24
CA VAL A 28 4.53 -2.29 -3.05
C VAL A 28 3.71 -1.60 -1.96
N HIS A 29 2.75 -2.29 -1.37
CA HIS A 29 1.83 -1.71 -0.39
C HIS A 29 2.05 -2.29 1.01
N PHE A 30 2.26 -1.43 2.00
CA PHE A 30 2.28 -1.80 3.41
C PHE A 30 0.89 -1.61 4.04
N GLY A 31 0.34 -2.70 4.56
CA GLY A 31 -0.93 -2.68 5.29
C GLY A 31 -2.10 -3.10 4.43
N PHE A 32 -2.31 -4.40 4.26
CA PHE A 32 -3.42 -4.95 3.48
C PHE A 32 -4.77 -4.90 4.24
N GLY A 33 -5.19 -3.69 4.58
CA GLY A 33 -6.44 -3.41 5.29
C GLY A 33 -7.65 -3.33 4.36
N ALA A 34 -8.85 -3.23 4.95
CA ALA A 34 -10.09 -3.03 4.21
C ALA A 34 -10.06 -1.71 3.42
N PHE A 35 -9.52 -0.64 4.02
CA PHE A 35 -9.41 0.65 3.36
C PHE A 35 -8.59 0.59 2.07
N HIS A 36 -7.40 -0.02 2.13
CA HIS A 36 -6.54 -0.19 0.95
C HIS A 36 -7.26 -0.90 -0.19
N ARG A 37 -7.86 -2.06 0.12
CA ARG A 37 -8.62 -2.88 -0.84
C ARG A 37 -9.73 -2.10 -1.53
N ALA A 38 -10.49 -1.32 -0.76
CA ALA A 38 -11.60 -0.53 -1.29
C ALA A 38 -11.19 0.83 -1.85
N HIS A 39 -9.93 1.25 -1.74
CA HIS A 39 -9.47 2.57 -2.18
C HIS A 39 -8.32 2.49 -3.18
N GLN A 40 -7.08 2.28 -2.75
CA GLN A 40 -5.93 2.35 -3.67
C GLN A 40 -5.93 1.18 -4.66
N ALA A 41 -6.24 -0.04 -4.22
CA ALA A 41 -6.32 -1.20 -5.10
C ALA A 41 -7.47 -1.05 -6.12
N LEU A 42 -8.64 -0.61 -5.68
CA LEU A 42 -9.77 -0.32 -6.58
C LEU A 42 -9.45 0.78 -7.59
N LEU A 43 -8.81 1.87 -7.17
CA LEU A 43 -8.43 2.96 -8.10
C LEU A 43 -7.40 2.47 -9.12
N THR A 44 -6.43 1.66 -8.69
CA THR A 44 -5.45 1.06 -9.59
C THR A 44 -6.13 0.12 -10.60
N ASP A 45 -7.06 -0.71 -10.14
CA ASP A 45 -7.86 -1.61 -11.00
C ASP A 45 -8.68 -0.83 -12.03
N ARG A 46 -9.30 0.28 -11.64
CA ARG A 46 -10.03 1.17 -12.56
C ARG A 46 -9.12 1.79 -13.62
N VAL A 47 -7.91 2.21 -13.24
CA VAL A 47 -6.93 2.75 -14.20
C VAL A 47 -6.50 1.66 -15.17
N LEU A 48 -6.16 0.47 -14.69
CA LEU A 48 -5.78 -0.67 -15.54
C LEU A 48 -6.91 -1.06 -16.51
N ASN A 49 -8.17 -1.05 -16.06
CA ASN A 49 -9.31 -1.28 -16.95
C ASN A 49 -9.50 -0.21 -18.02
N ASN A 50 -9.15 1.05 -17.72
CA ASN A 50 -9.36 2.17 -18.63
C ASN A 50 -8.23 2.34 -19.66
N VAL A 51 -6.97 2.17 -19.24
CA VAL A 51 -5.80 2.46 -20.08
C VAL A 51 -4.81 1.30 -20.21
N GLY A 52 -5.06 0.16 -19.55
CA GLY A 52 -4.13 -0.96 -19.53
C GLY A 52 -2.83 -0.65 -18.78
N GLY A 53 -1.79 -1.41 -19.09
CA GLY A 53 -0.46 -1.30 -18.48
C GLY A 53 -0.16 -2.43 -17.49
N ASP A 54 0.97 -2.30 -16.81
CA ASP A 54 1.56 -3.33 -15.95
C ASP A 54 1.72 -2.86 -14.49
N TRP A 55 0.99 -1.83 -14.07
CA TRP A 55 1.04 -1.28 -12.70
C TRP A 55 0.29 -2.17 -11.70
N GLY A 56 0.86 -3.33 -11.41
CA GLY A 56 0.40 -4.25 -10.38
C GLY A 56 0.88 -3.88 -8.98
N ILE A 57 0.15 -4.40 -7.99
CA ILE A 57 0.42 -4.22 -6.55
C ILE A 57 0.94 -5.53 -5.95
N CYS A 58 2.04 -5.42 -5.20
CA CYS A 58 2.49 -6.44 -4.26
C CYS A 58 2.11 -6.03 -2.83
N GLU A 59 1.34 -6.87 -2.14
CA GLU A 59 0.90 -6.61 -0.77
C GLU A 59 1.91 -7.10 0.26
N ILE A 60 2.21 -6.27 1.25
CA ILE A 60 3.13 -6.61 2.34
C ILE A 60 2.39 -6.61 3.67
N SER A 61 2.59 -7.68 4.44
CA SER A 61 2.18 -7.75 5.85
C SER A 61 3.31 -8.21 6.77
N LEU A 62 3.60 -7.43 7.82
CA LEU A 62 4.74 -7.64 8.72
C LEU A 62 4.39 -8.41 10.00
N PHE A 63 3.31 -8.03 10.68
CA PHE A 63 3.05 -8.51 12.05
C PHE A 63 1.90 -9.52 12.15
N SER A 64 0.98 -9.50 11.18
CA SER A 64 -0.25 -10.29 11.18
C SER A 64 -0.68 -10.67 9.76
N GLY A 65 -1.85 -11.26 9.58
CA GLY A 65 -2.45 -11.45 8.27
C GLY A 65 -1.89 -12.61 7.45
N ASP A 66 -1.14 -13.53 8.04
CA ASP A 66 -0.68 -14.77 7.40
C ASP A 66 -1.85 -15.59 6.85
N THR A 67 -2.94 -15.68 7.63
CA THR A 67 -4.19 -16.31 7.18
C THR A 67 -4.80 -15.56 5.99
N LEU A 68 -4.86 -14.22 6.04
CA LEU A 68 -5.42 -13.40 4.98
C LEU A 68 -4.58 -13.49 3.69
N MET A 69 -3.25 -13.49 3.81
CA MET A 69 -2.33 -13.62 2.68
C MET A 69 -2.40 -15.00 2.05
N SER A 70 -2.50 -16.05 2.87
CA SER A 70 -2.73 -17.42 2.36
C SER A 70 -4.04 -17.50 1.60
N GLN A 71 -5.12 -16.91 2.13
CA GLN A 71 -6.41 -16.84 1.44
C GLN A 71 -6.33 -16.05 0.14
N LEU A 72 -5.57 -14.95 0.11
CA LEU A 72 -5.38 -14.14 -1.08
C LEU A 72 -4.67 -14.95 -2.18
N ARG A 73 -3.62 -15.68 -1.83
CA ARG A 73 -2.91 -16.60 -2.74
C ARG A 73 -3.83 -17.70 -3.28
N GLU A 74 -4.65 -18.31 -2.42
CA GLU A 74 -5.65 -19.32 -2.82
C GLU A 74 -6.67 -18.76 -3.83
N GLN A 75 -6.91 -17.45 -3.85
CA GLN A 75 -7.84 -16.78 -4.77
C GLN A 75 -7.14 -16.19 -6.00
N ASP A 76 -5.91 -16.59 -6.30
CA ASP A 76 -5.11 -15.98 -7.37
C ASP A 76 -5.03 -14.46 -7.20
N HIS A 77 -4.91 -14.01 -5.95
CA HIS A 77 -4.87 -12.61 -5.55
C HIS A 77 -6.12 -11.76 -5.89
N LEU A 78 -7.22 -12.40 -6.30
CA LEU A 78 -8.49 -11.74 -6.52
C LEU A 78 -9.24 -11.55 -5.21
N PHE A 79 -9.97 -10.43 -5.11
CA PHE A 79 -10.91 -10.17 -4.02
C PHE A 79 -12.07 -9.32 -4.52
N THR A 80 -13.13 -9.16 -3.70
CA THR A 80 -14.31 -8.38 -4.10
C THR A 80 -14.48 -7.12 -3.27
N VAL A 81 -14.77 -6.01 -3.95
CA VAL A 81 -15.29 -4.77 -3.36
C VAL A 81 -16.77 -4.65 -3.73
N LEU A 82 -17.62 -4.43 -2.74
CA LEU A 82 -19.04 -4.13 -2.96
C LEU A 82 -19.27 -2.64 -2.75
N GLU A 83 -19.46 -1.88 -3.82
CA GLU A 83 -19.84 -0.47 -3.73
C GLU A 83 -21.36 -0.36 -3.57
N LYS A 84 -21.81 0.26 -2.47
CA LYS A 84 -23.23 0.52 -2.21
C LYS A 84 -23.53 1.97 -2.61
N GLY A 85 -24.48 2.18 -3.52
CA GLY A 85 -24.98 3.49 -3.91
C GLY A 85 -26.50 3.58 -3.83
N ALA A 86 -27.05 4.76 -4.10
CA ALA A 86 -28.50 4.97 -4.15
C ALA A 86 -29.19 4.09 -5.21
N ASP A 87 -28.50 3.83 -6.32
CA ASP A 87 -29.00 3.01 -7.44
C ASP A 87 -28.78 1.50 -7.24
N GLY A 88 -28.25 1.10 -6.08
CA GLY A 88 -28.03 -0.29 -5.70
C GLY A 88 -26.58 -0.66 -5.42
N ASN A 89 -26.34 -1.95 -5.27
CA ASN A 89 -25.04 -2.52 -4.93
C ASN A 89 -24.31 -3.01 -6.19
N GLN A 90 -23.07 -2.55 -6.39
CA GLN A 90 -22.21 -2.97 -7.49
C GLN A 90 -21.03 -3.82 -6.96
N PRO A 91 -21.06 -5.15 -7.16
CA PRO A 91 -19.92 -6.03 -6.88
C PRO A 91 -18.84 -5.87 -7.96
N ILE A 92 -17.59 -5.71 -7.54
CA ILE A 92 -16.43 -5.54 -8.41
C ILE A 92 -15.33 -6.50 -7.93
N VAL A 93 -14.87 -7.39 -8.82
CA VAL A 93 -13.69 -8.22 -8.61
C VAL A 93 -12.45 -7.38 -8.92
N ILE A 94 -11.55 -7.27 -7.95
CA ILE A 94 -10.30 -6.52 -8.06
C ILE A 94 -9.18 -7.49 -8.40
N GLY A 95 -8.41 -7.16 -9.44
CA GLY A 95 -7.28 -7.96 -9.93
C GLY A 95 -5.94 -7.24 -9.98
N ALA A 96 -5.88 -5.98 -9.54
CA ALA A 96 -4.68 -5.15 -9.57
C ALA A 96 -3.60 -5.67 -8.61
N VAL A 97 -4.02 -6.43 -7.60
CA VAL A 97 -3.13 -7.20 -6.74
C VAL A 97 -2.84 -8.53 -7.42
N HIS A 98 -1.55 -8.81 -7.60
CA HIS A 98 -1.08 -10.04 -8.26
C HIS A 98 -0.04 -10.80 -7.45
N GLU A 99 0.45 -10.18 -6.36
CA GLU A 99 1.48 -10.76 -5.51
C GLU A 99 1.25 -10.33 -4.06
N CYS A 100 1.66 -11.16 -3.10
CA CYS A 100 1.75 -10.75 -1.70
C CYS A 100 2.89 -11.45 -0.96
N LEU A 101 3.45 -10.79 0.05
CA LEU A 101 4.45 -11.33 0.96
C LEU A 101 4.06 -11.09 2.42
N ASN A 102 4.35 -12.08 3.25
CA ASN A 102 4.16 -12.03 4.70
C ASN A 102 5.44 -12.43 5.41
N ALA A 103 5.84 -11.68 6.44
CA ALA A 103 7.11 -11.92 7.12
C ALA A 103 7.21 -13.33 7.74
N ARG A 104 6.08 -13.94 8.14
CA ARG A 104 6.04 -15.31 8.67
C ARG A 104 6.06 -16.38 7.58
N LEU A 105 5.50 -16.09 6.40
CA LEU A 105 5.40 -17.06 5.30
C LEU A 105 6.64 -17.05 4.40
N ASP A 106 7.22 -15.87 4.17
CA ASP A 106 8.24 -15.66 3.13
C ASP A 106 9.57 -15.11 3.67
N SER A 107 9.63 -14.75 4.96
CA SER A 107 10.72 -14.04 5.65
C SER A 107 10.77 -12.53 5.42
N LEU A 108 11.34 -11.82 6.39
CA LEU A 108 11.63 -10.39 6.30
C LEU A 108 12.66 -10.08 5.20
N ALA A 109 13.63 -10.96 4.97
CA ALA A 109 14.65 -10.76 3.94
C ALA A 109 14.03 -10.73 2.53
N ALA A 110 13.10 -11.65 2.24
CA ALA A 110 12.36 -11.65 0.97
C ALA A 110 11.51 -10.39 0.80
N ILE A 111 10.90 -9.90 1.89
CA ILE A 111 10.20 -8.61 1.88
C ILE A 111 11.17 -7.50 1.51
N ILE A 112 12.30 -7.33 2.18
CA ILE A 112 13.26 -6.24 1.86
C ILE A 112 13.74 -6.33 0.40
N GLU A 113 14.01 -7.53 -0.11
CA GLU A 113 14.41 -7.71 -1.51
C GLU A 113 13.31 -7.33 -2.50
N LYS A 114 12.02 -7.54 -2.18
CA LYS A 114 10.90 -7.07 -3.01
C LYS A 114 10.98 -5.56 -3.26
N PHE A 115 11.32 -4.76 -2.23
CA PHE A 115 11.46 -3.31 -2.35
C PHE A 115 12.66 -2.91 -3.22
N CYS A 116 13.63 -3.81 -3.37
CA CYS A 116 14.83 -3.62 -4.16
C CYS A 116 14.67 -4.07 -5.62
N GLU A 117 13.50 -4.55 -6.03
CA GLU A 117 13.25 -4.90 -7.43
C GLU A 117 13.25 -3.63 -8.31
N PRO A 118 13.94 -3.62 -9.47
CA PRO A 118 14.15 -2.39 -10.24
C PRO A 118 12.86 -1.68 -10.68
N GLN A 119 11.79 -2.45 -10.96
CA GLN A 119 10.51 -1.93 -11.43
C GLN A 119 9.64 -1.32 -10.32
N VAL A 120 9.96 -1.54 -9.05
CA VAL A 120 9.25 -0.92 -7.93
C VAL A 120 9.49 0.59 -7.97
N ALA A 121 8.41 1.33 -8.22
CA ALA A 121 8.44 2.78 -8.38
C ALA A 121 7.74 3.50 -7.22
N ILE A 122 6.78 2.83 -6.57
CA ILE A 122 6.00 3.40 -5.45
C ILE A 122 5.96 2.38 -4.31
N VAL A 123 6.22 2.86 -3.11
CA VAL A 123 5.89 2.19 -1.86
C VAL A 123 4.76 2.98 -1.21
N SER A 124 3.60 2.37 -1.03
CA SER A 124 2.43 3.01 -0.42
C SER A 124 2.08 2.41 0.93
N LEU A 125 1.46 3.18 1.83
CA LEU A 125 1.24 2.76 3.23
C LEU A 125 -0.17 3.07 3.72
N THR A 126 -0.79 2.10 4.40
CA THR A 126 -1.96 2.28 5.28
C THR A 126 -1.71 1.56 6.62
N ILE A 127 -0.76 2.11 7.39
CA ILE A 127 -0.21 1.47 8.59
C ILE A 127 -0.68 2.11 9.91
N THR A 128 -1.62 3.07 9.83
CA THR A 128 -2.07 3.94 10.92
C THR A 128 -0.98 4.86 11.47
N GLU A 129 -1.37 5.85 12.26
CA GLU A 129 -0.48 6.78 12.98
C GLU A 129 0.65 6.02 13.72
N LYS A 130 0.28 4.90 14.36
CA LYS A 130 1.19 4.10 15.20
C LYS A 130 2.27 3.37 14.40
N GLY A 131 2.05 3.17 13.11
CA GLY A 131 3.00 2.50 12.22
C GLY A 131 4.26 3.33 11.96
N TYR A 132 4.14 4.66 11.99
CA TYR A 132 5.25 5.58 11.70
C TYR A 132 6.26 5.73 12.83
N CYS A 133 5.95 5.20 14.04
CA CYS A 133 6.83 5.26 15.22
C CYS A 133 7.30 6.70 15.51
N ILE A 134 6.39 7.66 15.39
CA ILE A 134 6.62 9.07 15.70
C ILE A 134 6.07 9.43 17.08
N ASP A 135 6.69 10.40 17.72
CA ASP A 135 6.14 11.06 18.91
C ASP A 135 4.98 11.98 18.48
N PRO A 136 3.75 11.76 18.97
CA PRO A 136 2.59 12.57 18.60
C PRO A 136 2.74 14.06 18.93
N ALA A 137 3.53 14.41 19.94
CA ALA A 137 3.72 15.80 20.37
C ALA A 137 4.66 16.56 19.41
N THR A 138 5.67 15.88 18.87
CA THR A 138 6.72 16.52 18.05
C THR A 138 6.62 16.18 16.57
N GLY A 139 5.90 15.13 16.18
CA GLY A 139 5.82 14.62 14.81
C GLY A 139 7.14 14.06 14.29
N LYS A 140 8.12 13.85 15.18
CA LYS A 140 9.46 13.32 14.86
C LYS A 140 9.52 11.83 15.21
N LEU A 141 10.47 11.11 14.60
CA LEU A 141 10.75 9.72 14.97
C LEU A 141 11.01 9.62 16.48
N ASP A 142 10.31 8.71 17.15
CA ASP A 142 10.50 8.41 18.56
C ASP A 142 11.67 7.41 18.73
N PRO A 143 12.84 7.86 19.23
CA PRO A 143 13.99 6.98 19.41
C PRO A 143 13.80 5.98 20.56
N THR A 144 12.82 6.21 21.43
CA THR A 144 12.53 5.35 22.58
C THR A 144 11.56 4.21 22.23
N HIS A 145 10.93 4.28 21.05
CA HIS A 145 10.03 3.24 20.59
C HIS A 145 10.78 1.90 20.42
N PRO A 146 10.30 0.77 21.00
CA PRO A 146 11.04 -0.50 21.01
C PRO A 146 11.49 -1.00 19.63
N ARG A 147 10.62 -0.86 18.61
CA ARG A 147 11.00 -1.23 17.22
C ARG A 147 12.09 -0.33 16.64
N ILE A 148 12.16 0.95 17.02
CA ILE A 148 13.20 1.85 16.53
C ILE A 148 14.53 1.51 17.20
N ILE A 149 14.53 1.23 18.51
CA ILE A 149 15.73 0.74 19.22
C ILE A 149 16.26 -0.53 18.54
N HIS A 150 15.38 -1.52 18.32
CA HIS A 150 15.73 -2.76 17.64
C HIS A 150 16.36 -2.51 16.26
N ASP A 151 15.75 -1.65 15.44
CA ASP A 151 16.19 -1.41 14.07
C ASP A 151 17.50 -0.64 13.99
N LEU A 152 17.84 0.17 15.00
CA LEU A 152 19.13 0.84 15.10
C LEU A 152 20.25 -0.14 15.46
N GLU A 153 19.96 -1.13 16.29
CA GLU A 153 20.89 -2.22 16.63
C GLU A 153 21.04 -3.23 15.48
N ASN A 154 19.99 -3.42 14.68
CA ASN A 154 19.90 -4.43 13.62
C ASN A 154 19.48 -3.80 12.27
N PRO A 155 20.30 -2.89 11.68
CA PRO A 155 19.89 -2.07 10.54
C PRO A 155 19.62 -2.87 9.25
N THR A 156 20.14 -4.09 9.14
CA THR A 156 19.92 -4.98 7.99
C THR A 156 18.73 -5.93 8.16
N LEU A 157 18.12 -5.97 9.35
CA LEU A 157 16.94 -6.77 9.69
C LEU A 157 15.86 -5.93 10.42
N PRO A 158 15.45 -4.77 9.88
CA PRO A 158 14.51 -3.88 10.57
C PRO A 158 13.10 -4.44 10.64
N GLN A 159 12.39 -4.14 11.73
CA GLN A 159 11.01 -4.55 12.01
C GLN A 159 10.01 -3.39 11.88
N SER A 160 10.45 -2.14 11.95
CA SER A 160 9.59 -0.96 11.77
C SER A 160 9.44 -0.59 10.30
N ALA A 161 8.31 0.05 9.94
CA ALA A 161 8.13 0.57 8.59
C ALA A 161 9.23 1.59 8.21
N PRO A 162 9.60 2.58 9.05
CA PRO A 162 10.73 3.47 8.76
C PRO A 162 12.05 2.71 8.55
N GLY A 163 12.37 1.73 9.39
CA GLY A 163 13.59 0.94 9.27
C GLY A 163 13.64 0.15 7.96
N ILE A 164 12.55 -0.51 7.58
CA ILE A 164 12.48 -1.28 6.32
C ILE A 164 12.61 -0.36 5.10
N LEU A 165 11.96 0.81 5.12
CA LEU A 165 12.07 1.80 4.05
C LEU A 165 13.52 2.28 3.89
N VAL A 166 14.20 2.62 5.00
CA VAL A 166 15.59 3.08 4.99
C VAL A 166 16.53 1.99 4.51
N GLU A 167 16.36 0.75 4.96
CA GLU A 167 17.19 -0.39 4.52
C GLU A 167 17.00 -0.70 3.03
N ALA A 168 15.77 -0.71 2.54
CA ALA A 168 15.51 -0.91 1.12
C ALA A 168 16.14 0.22 0.27
N LEU A 169 16.02 1.48 0.70
CA LEU A 169 16.63 2.62 0.01
C LEU A 169 18.16 2.56 0.03
N ALA A 170 18.76 2.12 1.15
CA ALA A 170 20.21 1.90 1.24
C ALA A 170 20.67 0.85 0.21
N ARG A 171 20.01 -0.31 0.16
CA ARG A 171 20.33 -1.36 -0.82
C ARG A 171 20.13 -0.90 -2.26
N ARG A 172 19.06 -0.15 -2.54
CA ARG A 172 18.84 0.42 -3.88
C ARG A 172 19.96 1.37 -4.29
N ARG A 173 20.38 2.26 -3.39
CA ARG A 173 21.52 3.15 -3.61
C ARG A 173 22.80 2.36 -3.89
N GLU A 174 23.13 1.38 -3.06
CA GLU A 174 24.32 0.53 -3.23
C GLU A 174 24.32 -0.23 -4.56
N ARG A 175 23.14 -0.65 -5.03
CA ARG A 175 22.94 -1.36 -6.29
C ARG A 175 22.78 -0.43 -7.51
N GLY A 176 22.85 0.89 -7.34
CA GLY A 176 22.66 1.86 -8.42
C GLY A 176 21.23 1.88 -8.99
N LEU A 177 20.24 1.46 -8.20
CA LEU A 177 18.82 1.48 -8.60
C LEU A 177 18.19 2.85 -8.29
N PRO A 178 17.22 3.30 -9.10
CA PRO A 178 16.50 4.54 -8.81
C PRO A 178 15.71 4.41 -7.50
N PRO A 179 15.52 5.49 -6.73
CA PRO A 179 14.65 5.48 -5.56
C PRO A 179 13.19 5.22 -5.95
N PHE A 180 12.39 4.69 -5.01
CA PHE A 180 10.94 4.69 -5.12
C PHE A 180 10.34 5.93 -4.43
N THR A 181 9.13 6.32 -4.81
CA THR A 181 8.31 7.28 -4.07
C THR A 181 7.70 6.62 -2.84
N VAL A 182 7.66 7.31 -1.71
CA VAL A 182 6.97 6.84 -0.49
C VAL A 182 5.65 7.60 -0.34
N LEU A 183 4.53 6.90 -0.53
CA LEU A 183 3.18 7.46 -0.60
C LEU A 183 2.35 7.03 0.62
N SER A 184 2.24 7.89 1.63
CA SER A 184 1.30 7.63 2.72
C SER A 184 -0.14 7.81 2.21
N CYS A 185 -0.99 6.84 2.56
CA CYS A 185 -2.43 6.83 2.35
C CYS A 185 -3.17 6.69 3.68
N ASP A 186 -2.53 7.01 4.81
CA ASP A 186 -3.18 7.09 6.11
C ASP A 186 -3.92 8.43 6.25
N ASN A 187 -5.03 8.41 6.98
CA ASN A 187 -5.87 9.59 7.22
C ASN A 187 -5.32 10.46 8.36
N ILE A 188 -4.11 10.98 8.15
CA ILE A 188 -3.41 11.85 9.08
C ILE A 188 -3.12 13.20 8.40
N PRO A 189 -3.20 14.33 9.12
CA PRO A 189 -2.82 15.62 8.57
C PRO A 189 -1.37 15.58 8.06
N ASP A 190 -1.16 16.10 6.86
CA ASP A 190 0.15 16.23 6.24
C ASP A 190 0.96 14.93 6.19
N ASN A 191 0.28 13.83 5.84
CA ASN A 191 0.80 12.47 5.91
C ASN A 191 2.14 12.25 5.16
N GLY A 192 2.36 12.95 4.06
CA GLY A 192 3.63 12.97 3.32
C GLY A 192 4.79 13.49 4.17
N HIS A 193 4.60 14.62 4.86
CA HIS A 193 5.60 15.15 5.78
C HIS A 193 5.82 14.26 7.00
N VAL A 194 4.76 13.64 7.53
CA VAL A 194 4.86 12.69 8.64
C VAL A 194 5.76 11.50 8.27
N VAL A 195 5.50 10.84 7.15
CA VAL A 195 6.32 9.70 6.72
C VAL A 195 7.75 10.14 6.35
N LYS A 196 7.92 11.33 5.75
CA LYS A 196 9.23 11.92 5.47
C LYS A 196 10.06 12.08 6.74
N ASN A 197 9.47 12.65 7.80
CA ASN A 197 10.16 12.87 9.07
C ASN A 197 10.56 11.55 9.75
N ALA A 198 9.70 10.54 9.69
CA ALA A 198 10.01 9.22 10.23
C ALA A 198 11.18 8.56 9.48
N VAL A 199 11.16 8.59 8.14
CA VAL A 199 12.21 7.99 7.31
C VAL A 199 13.53 8.73 7.45
N LEU A 200 13.53 10.07 7.36
CA LEU A 200 14.76 10.87 7.51
C LEU A 200 15.32 10.78 8.93
N GLY A 201 14.47 10.81 9.95
CA GLY A 201 14.91 10.64 11.34
C GLY A 201 15.57 9.28 11.59
N MET A 202 15.09 8.23 10.92
CA MET A 202 15.67 6.88 11.01
C MET A 202 16.98 6.80 10.22
N ALA A 203 17.01 7.38 9.02
CA ALA A 203 18.20 7.44 8.19
C ALA A 203 19.34 8.20 8.86
N GLU A 204 19.06 9.35 9.48
CA GLU A 204 20.05 10.20 10.16
C GLU A 204 20.77 9.44 11.28
N LYS A 205 20.01 8.66 12.07
CA LYS A 205 20.57 7.84 13.15
C LYS A 205 21.42 6.68 12.65
N ARG A 206 21.20 6.22 11.42
CA ARG A 206 21.96 5.15 10.79
C ARG A 206 23.21 5.68 10.08
N SER A 207 23.05 6.73 9.27
CA SER A 207 24.11 7.35 8.47
C SER A 207 23.64 8.71 7.94
N PRO A 208 24.27 9.82 8.33
CA PRO A 208 23.94 11.15 7.79
C PRO A 208 24.01 11.21 6.25
N ALA A 209 25.03 10.58 5.66
CA ALA A 209 25.17 10.50 4.21
C ALA A 209 24.05 9.71 3.51
N LEU A 210 23.37 8.80 4.21
CA LEU A 210 22.17 8.12 3.71
C LEU A 210 20.94 9.03 3.82
N ALA A 211 20.81 9.76 4.93
CA ALA A 211 19.72 10.71 5.13
C ALA A 211 19.71 11.80 4.05
N ASP A 212 20.88 12.41 3.77
CA ASP A 212 21.04 13.40 2.71
C ASP A 212 20.62 12.84 1.34
N TRP A 213 21.10 11.64 1.01
CA TRP A 213 20.75 11.00 -0.25
C TRP A 213 19.24 10.73 -0.35
N ILE A 214 18.59 10.26 0.73
CA ILE A 214 17.14 10.05 0.75
C ILE A 214 16.41 11.38 0.59
N ALA A 215 16.84 12.45 1.26
CA ALA A 215 16.21 13.76 1.19
C ALA A 215 16.24 14.34 -0.24
N ASP A 216 17.34 14.11 -0.97
CA ASP A 216 17.54 14.62 -2.33
C ASP A 216 16.85 13.78 -3.40
N ASN A 217 16.73 12.46 -3.18
CA ASN A 217 16.33 11.51 -4.23
C ASN A 217 14.92 10.94 -4.05
N VAL A 218 14.38 10.88 -2.83
CA VAL A 218 13.09 10.26 -2.53
C VAL A 218 11.98 11.31 -2.40
N SER A 219 10.83 11.05 -3.02
CA SER A 219 9.66 11.93 -2.89
C SER A 219 8.65 11.37 -1.88
N PHE A 220 8.03 12.29 -1.11
CA PHE A 220 7.05 12.00 -0.07
C PHE A 220 5.79 12.87 -0.27
N PRO A 221 4.99 12.62 -1.31
CA PRO A 221 3.80 13.42 -1.60
C PRO A 221 2.74 13.29 -0.49
N GLY A 222 2.08 14.42 -0.19
CA GLY A 222 0.92 14.44 0.70
C GLY A 222 -0.36 14.03 -0.04
N THR A 223 -1.19 13.23 0.62
CA THR A 223 -2.47 12.76 0.08
C THR A 223 -3.63 13.15 0.98
N MET A 224 -4.80 13.37 0.37
CA MET A 224 -6.08 13.32 1.06
C MET A 224 -6.84 12.11 0.54
N VAL A 225 -7.09 11.17 1.45
CA VAL A 225 -7.82 9.95 1.17
C VAL A 225 -9.16 10.01 1.91
N ASP A 226 -10.24 9.72 1.20
CA ASP A 226 -11.59 9.77 1.76
C ASP A 226 -12.40 8.64 1.14
N ARG A 227 -12.77 7.68 1.99
CA ARG A 227 -13.69 6.59 1.64
C ARG A 227 -14.19 5.90 2.91
N ILE A 228 -15.50 5.87 3.09
CA ILE A 228 -16.12 5.13 4.20
C ILE A 228 -16.05 3.63 3.87
N VAL A 229 -15.29 2.89 4.68
CA VAL A 229 -15.13 1.43 4.57
C VAL A 229 -15.36 0.83 5.96
N PRO A 230 -16.59 0.37 6.25
CA PRO A 230 -16.89 -0.28 7.52
C PRO A 230 -16.02 -1.52 7.72
N ALA A 231 -15.75 -1.85 8.98
CA ALA A 231 -15.16 -3.15 9.31
C ALA A 231 -16.05 -4.28 8.79
N ALA A 232 -15.44 -5.33 8.25
CA ALA A 232 -16.18 -6.50 7.79
C ALA A 232 -16.80 -7.23 8.98
N THR A 233 -18.13 -7.32 9.00
CA THR A 233 -18.92 -8.11 9.95
C THR A 233 -19.45 -9.39 9.29
N PRO A 234 -19.80 -10.44 10.04
CA PRO A 234 -20.43 -11.64 9.47
C PRO A 234 -21.62 -11.33 8.53
N GLU A 235 -22.41 -10.32 8.87
CA GLU A 235 -23.57 -9.86 8.08
C GLU A 235 -23.13 -9.24 6.76
N SER A 236 -22.17 -8.31 6.78
CA SER A 236 -21.62 -7.69 5.55
C SER A 236 -21.00 -8.74 4.61
N LEU A 237 -20.38 -9.77 5.20
CA LEU A 237 -19.77 -10.85 4.45
C LEU A 237 -20.82 -11.79 3.85
N ALA A 238 -21.90 -12.06 4.58
CA ALA A 238 -23.05 -12.80 4.06
C ALA A 238 -23.76 -12.04 2.93
N GLU A 239 -23.93 -10.72 3.06
CA GLU A 239 -24.49 -9.87 2.01
C GLU A 239 -23.68 -9.99 0.71
N ILE A 240 -22.35 -9.84 0.80
CA ILE A 240 -21.47 -10.00 -0.35
C ILE A 240 -21.57 -11.44 -0.90
N ALA A 241 -21.83 -12.45 -0.07
CA ALA A 241 -21.98 -13.84 -0.52
C ALA A 241 -23.19 -13.98 -1.42
N THR A 242 -24.32 -13.44 -0.96
CA THR A 242 -25.59 -13.45 -1.66
C THR A 242 -25.45 -12.75 -3.01
N VAL A 243 -24.83 -11.56 -3.03
CA VAL A 243 -24.59 -10.81 -4.28
C VAL A 243 -23.69 -11.56 -5.25
N LEU A 244 -22.77 -12.40 -4.75
CA LEU A 244 -21.90 -13.25 -5.56
C LEU A 244 -22.51 -14.64 -5.89
N GLY A 245 -23.82 -14.84 -5.66
CA GLY A 245 -24.53 -16.09 -5.99
C GLY A 245 -24.53 -17.15 -4.88
N GLY A 246 -24.43 -16.73 -3.61
CA GLY A 246 -24.64 -17.59 -2.44
C GLY A 246 -23.49 -18.54 -2.08
N ARG A 247 -22.31 -18.40 -2.71
CA ARG A 247 -21.19 -19.34 -2.51
C ARG A 247 -20.42 -19.07 -1.22
N ARG A 248 -20.51 -20.01 -0.28
CA ARG A 248 -19.73 -20.05 0.98
C ARG A 248 -18.22 -20.30 0.75
N SER A 249 -17.81 -20.86 -0.40
CA SER A 249 -16.40 -21.19 -0.68
C SER A 249 -15.52 -19.98 -1.00
N LEU A 250 -16.14 -18.83 -1.28
CA LEU A 250 -15.46 -17.56 -1.48
C LEU A 250 -15.18 -16.97 -0.08
N ARG A 251 -14.08 -17.42 0.55
CA ARG A 251 -13.77 -17.21 1.98
C ARG A 251 -13.95 -15.77 2.47
N HIS A 252 -14.36 -15.69 3.73
CA HIS A 252 -14.97 -14.55 4.39
C HIS A 252 -14.11 -13.27 4.50
N GLN A 253 -12.78 -13.27 4.34
CA GLN A 253 -11.98 -12.07 4.64
C GLN A 253 -11.59 -11.21 3.43
N LEU A 254 -11.80 -11.70 2.20
CA LEU A 254 -11.44 -11.01 0.94
C LEU A 254 -12.62 -10.24 0.33
N ARG A 255 -13.47 -9.72 1.19
CA ARG A 255 -14.69 -9.03 0.81
C ARG A 255 -14.74 -7.73 1.58
N THR A 256 -14.85 -6.64 0.85
CA THR A 256 -14.82 -5.31 1.43
C THR A 256 -16.09 -4.57 1.06
N LEU A 257 -16.86 -4.19 2.07
CA LEU A 257 -18.07 -3.39 1.90
C LEU A 257 -17.70 -1.91 1.83
N HIS A 258 -18.29 -1.17 0.89
CA HIS A 258 -18.12 0.26 0.76
C HIS A 258 -19.47 0.97 0.63
N SER A 259 -19.62 2.13 1.26
CA SER A 259 -20.76 3.04 1.06
C SER A 259 -20.32 4.26 0.25
N VAL A 260 -20.92 4.48 -0.92
CA VAL A 260 -20.63 5.63 -1.79
C VAL A 260 -21.21 6.89 -1.15
N GLY A 261 -20.39 7.56 -0.35
CA GLY A 261 -20.63 8.89 0.20
C GLY A 261 -19.30 9.50 0.64
N GLY A 262 -18.63 10.24 -0.25
CA GLY A 262 -17.33 10.87 0.05
C GLY A 262 -16.73 11.61 -1.16
N ARG A 263 -15.94 12.66 -0.88
CA ARG A 263 -15.36 13.57 -1.90
C ARG A 263 -14.18 12.91 -2.64
N ARG A 264 -13.85 13.40 -3.84
CA ARG A 264 -12.74 12.89 -4.66
C ARG A 264 -11.41 12.99 -3.92
N SER A 265 -10.60 11.93 -3.96
CA SER A 265 -9.24 11.94 -3.41
C SER A 265 -8.33 12.88 -4.22
N LEU A 266 -7.51 13.65 -3.52
CA LEU A 266 -6.56 14.60 -4.11
C LEU A 266 -5.16 14.25 -3.63
N CYS A 267 -4.25 14.01 -4.56
CA CYS A 267 -2.82 13.94 -4.29
C CYS A 267 -2.21 15.31 -4.62
N ARG A 268 -1.52 15.95 -3.67
CA ARG A 268 -0.80 17.20 -3.94
C ARG A 268 0.60 16.86 -4.44
N ARG A 269 0.97 17.41 -5.60
CA ARG A 269 2.33 17.27 -6.15
C ARG A 269 3.33 17.85 -5.15
N ALA A 270 4.36 17.09 -4.77
CA ALA A 270 5.51 17.64 -4.07
C ALA A 270 6.25 18.56 -5.05
N THR A 271 6.13 19.88 -4.88
CA THR A 271 6.94 20.86 -5.62
C THR A 271 8.39 20.75 -5.16
N ARG A 272 9.31 20.48 -6.10
CA ARG A 272 10.74 20.73 -5.89
C ARG A 272 10.91 22.23 -5.67
N LEU A 273 11.22 22.64 -4.45
CA LEU A 273 11.77 23.97 -4.19
C LEU A 273 13.26 23.92 -4.55
N GLY A 274 13.59 24.42 -5.74
CA GLY A 274 14.96 24.44 -6.23
C GLY A 274 15.03 25.03 -7.63
N ASP A 275 14.96 26.37 -7.70
CA ASP A 275 15.75 27.18 -8.64
C ASP A 275 15.61 28.65 -8.24
N GLY A 276 16.44 29.06 -7.28
CA GLY A 276 16.74 30.48 -7.04
C GLY A 276 17.72 30.98 -8.10
N GLY A 277 17.29 31.02 -9.36
CA GLY A 277 18.02 31.67 -10.44
C GLY A 277 17.67 33.17 -10.45
N ARG A 278 18.63 34.01 -10.07
CA ARG A 278 18.54 35.48 -10.21
C ARG A 278 18.25 35.82 -11.67
N ALA A 279 17.14 36.53 -11.91
CA ALA A 279 16.98 37.31 -13.12
C ALA A 279 17.88 38.55 -12.99
N ASP A 280 18.77 38.68 -13.97
CA ASP A 280 19.66 39.82 -14.18
C ASP A 280 18.82 41.06 -14.48
N ASP A 281 19.14 42.17 -13.82
CA ASP A 281 18.56 43.49 -14.08
C ASP A 281 19.68 44.33 -14.72
N ARG A 282 19.72 44.32 -16.06
CA ARG A 282 20.32 45.35 -16.91
C ARG A 282 19.98 45.18 -18.38
#